data_AF-A0A0F9ETQ3-F1
#
_entry.id   AF-A0A0F9ETQ3-F1
#
_cell.length_a   1.000
_cell.length_b   1.000
_cell.length_c   1.000
_cell.angle_alpha   90.00
_cell.angle_beta   90.00
_cell.angle_gamma   90.00
#
_symmetry.space_group_name_H-M   'P 1'
#
loop_
_entity.id
_entity.type
_entity.pdbx_description
1 polymer ?
#
loop_
_entity_poly.entity_id
_entity_poly.type
_entity_poly.pdbx_seq_one_letter_code
_entity_poly.pdbx_strand_id
1 'polypeptide(L)'
;AVTLQDSVDDPAAVAKKVRDAPDDILPATATDEPVLQAQENLVARQDPGFARKLDQSVAKVEARNLEELAVLAKGSDPGDWQQTVVQSVAPEGTTIAKGQTDEMLSEVNRAFGTAYEGAEGHNVQALLVRTIADDVAPPTAVSRATNDPNVLVGDEVRVRVERWLTNRFSDTAQKGRRVLGSPDDAPTHEVLSDDLLKLRSDIRDEARRRAKSASTDTQAEGKLLDNAAGEITKILEDQLPKDAVEILRATDSQYRQFKTVESASVRSQAGLTAASLRQSIKARESVGKVARGDTGELGRLTEQGADIGAILRKKDLQAAQRVVRNMTPEEKVVAKADFTRELARKAEGKVGGQTKLKGARLLDELEQNREVLKAAGFEDADFARIERIGKELKLIQGRTNAQVEALLTDDVGTALRLVAAIAGSRAGTRALKIFGGVSGAGPSLILAQFGSREFQKSLKGILTDKADLLLRAAMDNRKLYNALLTANTAPIKQQADAARVLNAWALGVTAEAANNTAPDDTEGR
;
A
#
# COMPACT_ATOMS: atom_id res chain seq x y z
N ALA A 1 49.64 -9.21 -12.17
CA ALA A 1 48.78 -8.11 -11.70
C ALA A 1 47.41 -8.71 -11.64
N VAL A 2 46.76 -8.72 -10.47
CA VAL A 2 45.31 -8.86 -10.44
C VAL A 2 44.82 -7.45 -10.76
N THR A 3 44.34 -7.24 -11.97
CA THR A 3 43.67 -6.01 -12.38
C THR A 3 42.29 -5.95 -11.73
N LEU A 4 41.59 -4.80 -11.77
CA LEU A 4 40.19 -4.70 -11.33
C LEU A 4 39.28 -5.76 -12.00
N GLN A 5 39.73 -6.29 -13.14
CA GLN A 5 39.11 -7.38 -13.90
C GLN A 5 39.35 -8.74 -13.22
N ASP A 6 40.54 -8.97 -12.70
CA ASP A 6 40.90 -10.24 -12.06
C ASP A 6 40.29 -10.34 -10.64
N SER A 7 39.74 -9.26 -10.11
CA SER A 7 39.01 -9.21 -8.83
C SER A 7 37.51 -9.47 -8.94
N VAL A 8 37.00 -9.70 -10.16
CA VAL A 8 35.57 -9.97 -10.40
C VAL A 8 35.43 -11.15 -11.37
N ASP A 9 34.44 -12.01 -11.15
CA ASP A 9 34.28 -13.23 -11.95
C ASP A 9 33.88 -12.95 -13.41
N ASP A 10 33.08 -11.90 -13.64
CA ASP A 10 32.67 -11.45 -14.98
C ASP A 10 32.81 -9.92 -15.12
N PRO A 11 33.99 -9.43 -15.54
CA PRO A 11 34.25 -8.00 -15.71
C PRO A 11 33.30 -7.31 -16.69
N ALA A 12 32.82 -8.04 -17.71
CA ALA A 12 31.95 -7.48 -18.74
C ALA A 12 30.54 -7.25 -18.19
N ALA A 13 30.00 -8.20 -17.41
CA ALA A 13 28.73 -8.04 -16.72
C ALA A 13 28.79 -6.88 -15.70
N VAL A 14 29.88 -6.77 -14.94
CA VAL A 14 30.10 -5.67 -13.98
C VAL A 14 30.16 -4.32 -14.69
N ALA A 15 30.97 -4.20 -15.76
CA ALA A 15 31.07 -2.97 -16.55
C ALA A 15 29.72 -2.55 -17.17
N LYS A 16 28.89 -3.54 -17.55
CA LYS A 16 27.52 -3.28 -18.01
C LYS A 16 26.65 -2.74 -16.87
N LYS A 17 26.64 -3.36 -15.68
CA LYS A 17 25.90 -2.88 -14.50
C LYS A 17 26.29 -1.44 -14.14
N VAL A 18 27.60 -1.15 -14.12
CA VAL A 18 28.13 0.20 -13.86
C VAL A 18 27.65 1.21 -14.89
N ARG A 19 27.60 0.83 -16.17
CA ARG A 19 27.17 1.71 -17.26
C ARG A 19 25.68 1.98 -17.23
N ASP A 20 24.89 0.97 -16.91
CA ASP A 20 23.42 1.03 -16.91
C ASP A 20 22.88 1.67 -15.61
N ALA A 21 23.71 1.80 -14.57
CA ALA A 21 23.33 2.45 -13.34
C ALA A 21 23.11 3.97 -13.50
N PRO A 22 22.23 4.60 -12.71
CA PRO A 22 22.08 6.06 -12.66
C PRO A 22 23.38 6.78 -12.29
N ASP A 23 23.66 7.96 -12.87
CA ASP A 23 24.95 8.68 -12.74
C ASP A 23 25.29 9.12 -11.31
N ASP A 24 24.29 9.14 -10.43
CA ASP A 24 24.42 9.45 -9.02
C ASP A 24 24.80 8.25 -8.15
N ILE A 25 24.93 7.05 -8.74
CA ILE A 25 25.38 5.83 -8.08
C ILE A 25 26.85 5.59 -8.38
N LEU A 26 27.65 5.51 -7.31
CA LEU A 26 29.07 5.18 -7.45
C LEU A 26 29.26 3.78 -8.09
N PRO A 27 30.32 3.59 -8.89
CA PRO A 27 30.47 2.38 -9.69
C PRO A 27 30.40 1.06 -8.92
N ALA A 28 31.07 0.88 -7.78
CA ALA A 28 30.92 -0.39 -7.08
C ALA A 28 29.59 -0.50 -6.33
N THR A 29 28.97 0.63 -5.97
CA THR A 29 27.60 0.66 -5.43
C THR A 29 26.58 0.15 -6.44
N ALA A 30 26.84 0.36 -7.73
CA ALA A 30 26.02 -0.21 -8.81
C ALA A 30 26.21 -1.73 -9.00
N THR A 31 27.14 -2.37 -8.28
CA THR A 31 27.52 -3.76 -8.49
C THR A 31 27.31 -4.58 -7.21
N ASP A 32 26.87 -5.82 -7.36
CA ASP A 32 26.77 -6.78 -6.24
C ASP A 32 28.13 -7.40 -5.87
N GLU A 33 29.24 -6.85 -6.36
CA GLU A 33 30.58 -7.43 -6.21
C GLU A 33 31.23 -7.02 -4.89
N PRO A 34 31.44 -7.96 -3.94
CA PRO A 34 31.90 -7.63 -2.59
C PRO A 34 33.32 -7.03 -2.60
N VAL A 35 34.18 -7.46 -3.53
CA VAL A 35 35.56 -6.96 -3.64
C VAL A 35 35.59 -5.49 -4.06
N LEU A 36 34.73 -5.10 -5.00
CA LEU A 36 34.65 -3.71 -5.46
C LEU A 36 34.08 -2.80 -4.37
N GLN A 37 33.06 -3.27 -3.65
CA GLN A 37 32.50 -2.55 -2.49
C GLN A 37 33.52 -2.39 -1.36
N ALA A 38 34.35 -3.42 -1.12
CA ALA A 38 35.43 -3.34 -0.14
C ALA A 38 36.48 -2.30 -0.53
N GLN A 39 36.79 -2.17 -1.82
CA GLN A 39 37.66 -1.12 -2.34
C GLN A 39 37.07 0.28 -2.16
N GLU A 40 35.77 0.50 -2.44
CA GLU A 40 35.16 1.82 -2.17
C GLU A 40 35.21 2.21 -0.70
N ASN A 41 34.95 1.25 0.18
CA ASN A 41 34.99 1.50 1.61
C ASN A 41 36.40 1.78 2.12
N LEU A 42 37.43 1.14 1.53
CA LEU A 42 38.81 1.47 1.83
C LEU A 42 39.16 2.90 1.41
N VAL A 43 38.74 3.31 0.20
CA VAL A 43 38.93 4.68 -0.29
C VAL A 43 38.18 5.67 0.62
N ALA A 44 36.95 5.36 1.03
CA ALA A 44 36.17 6.19 1.95
C ALA A 44 36.84 6.34 3.32
N ARG A 45 37.48 5.30 3.86
CA ARG A 45 38.27 5.41 5.10
C ARG A 45 39.47 6.34 4.97
N GLN A 46 40.06 6.42 3.78
CA GLN A 46 41.24 7.24 3.50
C GLN A 46 40.89 8.66 3.04
N ASP A 47 39.66 8.90 2.58
CA ASP A 47 39.19 10.16 2.02
C ASP A 47 37.82 10.54 2.59
N PRO A 48 37.77 11.46 3.58
CA PRO A 48 36.51 11.93 4.16
C PRO A 48 35.59 12.62 3.15
N GLY A 49 36.13 13.21 2.08
CA GLY A 49 35.34 13.83 1.01
C GLY A 49 34.63 12.76 0.18
N PHE A 50 35.35 11.70 -0.17
CA PHE A 50 34.77 10.54 -0.85
C PHE A 50 33.74 9.82 0.03
N ALA A 51 34.02 9.63 1.32
CA ALA A 51 33.05 9.04 2.27
C ALA A 51 31.72 9.80 2.27
N ARG A 52 31.75 11.14 2.32
CA ARG A 52 30.53 11.96 2.23
C ARG A 52 29.80 11.78 0.90
N LYS A 53 30.52 11.73 -0.23
CA LYS A 53 29.90 11.48 -1.54
C LYS A 53 29.26 10.10 -1.61
N LEU A 54 29.92 9.09 -1.07
CA LEU A 54 29.41 7.71 -0.97
C LEU A 54 28.14 7.66 -0.12
N ASP A 55 28.16 8.28 1.05
CA ASP A 55 26.98 8.38 1.93
C ASP A 55 25.82 9.12 1.24
N GLN A 56 26.11 10.22 0.54
CA GLN A 56 25.11 10.98 -0.23
C GLN A 56 24.52 10.16 -1.38
N SER A 57 25.37 9.43 -2.12
CA SER A 57 24.95 8.54 -3.21
C SER A 57 24.02 7.45 -2.68
N VAL A 58 24.43 6.79 -1.60
CA VAL A 58 23.64 5.75 -0.92
C VAL A 58 22.29 6.30 -0.44
N ALA A 59 22.30 7.45 0.25
CA ALA A 59 21.09 8.08 0.75
C ALA A 59 20.13 8.48 -0.39
N LYS A 60 20.66 8.92 -1.54
CA LYS A 60 19.86 9.30 -2.70
C LYS A 60 19.18 8.09 -3.35
N VAL A 61 19.88 6.96 -3.46
CA VAL A 61 19.28 5.72 -3.99
C VAL A 61 18.24 5.17 -3.03
N GLU A 62 18.53 5.18 -1.73
CA GLU A 62 17.55 4.80 -0.69
C GLU A 62 16.28 5.68 -0.80
N ALA A 63 16.44 7.00 -0.88
CA ALA A 63 15.33 7.94 -1.02
C ALA A 63 14.51 7.68 -2.30
N ARG A 64 15.16 7.50 -3.45
CA ARG A 64 14.49 7.18 -4.73
C ARG A 64 13.69 5.88 -4.65
N ASN A 65 14.26 4.83 -4.06
CA ASN A 65 13.61 3.53 -3.95
C ASN A 65 12.44 3.56 -2.97
N LEU A 66 12.57 4.32 -1.88
CA LEU A 66 11.46 4.58 -0.96
C LEU A 66 10.34 5.40 -1.61
N GLU A 67 10.68 6.40 -2.41
CA GLU A 67 9.70 7.20 -3.18
C GLU A 67 8.97 6.33 -4.20
N GLU A 68 9.70 5.53 -4.99
CA GLU A 68 9.10 4.64 -5.96
C GLU A 68 8.18 3.60 -5.30
N LEU A 69 8.61 3.02 -4.17
CA LEU A 69 7.79 2.11 -3.40
C LEU A 69 6.57 2.82 -2.79
N ALA A 70 6.71 4.07 -2.35
CA ALA A 70 5.59 4.86 -1.84
C ALA A 70 4.54 5.16 -2.93
N VAL A 71 4.98 5.42 -4.16
CA VAL A 71 4.08 5.57 -5.32
C VAL A 71 3.35 4.25 -5.60
N LEU A 72 4.07 3.12 -5.58
CA LEU A 72 3.46 1.80 -5.72
C LEU A 72 2.52 1.45 -4.57
N ALA A 73 2.82 1.89 -3.35
CA ALA A 73 2.07 1.63 -2.12
C ALA A 73 0.98 2.67 -1.83
N LYS A 74 0.67 3.54 -2.79
CA LYS A 74 -0.39 4.55 -2.68
C LYS A 74 -1.78 3.92 -2.90
N GLY A 75 -2.16 3.01 -2.01
CA GLY A 75 -3.51 2.45 -1.96
C GLY A 75 -4.50 3.33 -1.20
N SER A 76 -5.65 2.78 -0.82
CA SER A 76 -6.75 3.55 -0.22
C SER A 76 -6.42 4.00 1.20
N ASP A 77 -6.78 5.22 1.60
CA ASP A 77 -6.83 5.59 3.02
C ASP A 77 -8.04 4.87 3.65
N PRO A 78 -7.92 4.24 4.83
CA PRO A 78 -9.09 3.70 5.55
C PRO A 78 -10.26 4.68 5.65
N GLY A 79 -9.98 5.98 5.80
CA GLY A 79 -11.01 7.01 5.78
C GLY A 79 -11.73 7.17 4.43
N ASP A 80 -11.03 7.02 3.31
CA ASP A 80 -11.63 7.07 1.96
C ASP A 80 -12.55 5.86 1.75
N TRP A 81 -12.13 4.68 2.20
CA TRP A 81 -12.97 3.49 2.15
C TRP A 81 -14.24 3.66 3.00
N GLN A 82 -14.12 4.15 4.23
CA GLN A 82 -15.28 4.40 5.11
C GLN A 82 -16.25 5.39 4.46
N GLN A 83 -15.73 6.51 3.94
CA GLN A 83 -16.55 7.49 3.23
C GLN A 83 -17.24 6.87 2.01
N THR A 84 -16.53 6.06 1.21
CA THR A 84 -17.11 5.38 0.05
C THR A 84 -18.26 4.46 0.45
N VAL A 85 -18.10 3.69 1.54
CA VAL A 85 -19.18 2.84 2.06
C VAL A 85 -20.37 3.68 2.50
N VAL A 86 -20.15 4.74 3.27
CA VAL A 86 -21.26 5.58 3.76
C VAL A 86 -21.94 6.33 2.62
N GLN A 87 -21.19 6.83 1.64
CA GLN A 87 -21.70 7.48 0.44
C GLN A 87 -22.54 6.51 -0.42
N SER A 88 -22.17 5.24 -0.50
CA SER A 88 -22.91 4.23 -1.28
C SER A 88 -24.33 3.95 -0.76
N VAL A 89 -24.60 4.30 0.50
CA VAL A 89 -25.90 4.11 1.15
C VAL A 89 -26.63 5.43 1.44
N ALA A 90 -26.06 6.56 0.99
CA ALA A 90 -26.71 7.85 1.07
C ALA A 90 -27.85 7.94 0.04
N PRO A 91 -28.90 8.73 0.32
CA PRO A 91 -29.92 9.03 -0.68
C PRO A 91 -29.34 9.65 -1.94
N GLU A 92 -30.02 9.46 -3.07
CA GLU A 92 -29.62 10.06 -4.35
C GLU A 92 -29.48 11.59 -4.23
N GLY A 93 -28.45 12.16 -4.86
CA GLY A 93 -28.14 13.58 -4.79
C GLY A 93 -27.45 14.04 -3.49
N THR A 94 -27.31 13.18 -2.49
CA THR A 94 -26.60 13.53 -1.25
C THR A 94 -25.12 13.25 -1.38
N THR A 95 -24.27 14.25 -1.07
CA THR A 95 -22.81 14.07 -0.97
C THR A 95 -22.41 14.13 0.49
N ILE A 96 -21.70 13.10 0.98
CA ILE A 96 -21.24 12.98 2.35
C ILE A 96 -19.79 13.41 2.45
N ALA A 97 -19.51 14.39 3.31
CA ALA A 97 -18.16 14.87 3.53
C ALA A 97 -17.30 13.82 4.25
N LYS A 98 -16.01 13.75 3.92
CA LYS A 98 -15.08 12.87 4.64
C LYS A 98 -14.94 13.34 6.08
N GLY A 99 -15.20 12.47 7.04
CA GLY A 99 -15.17 12.79 8.47
C GLY A 99 -15.09 11.55 9.35
N GLN A 100 -15.40 11.70 10.64
CA GLN A 100 -15.55 10.53 11.51
C GLN A 100 -16.75 9.69 11.06
N THR A 101 -16.66 8.35 11.21
CA THR A 101 -17.74 7.46 10.76
C THR A 101 -19.11 7.85 11.34
N ASP A 102 -19.17 8.20 12.62
CA ASP A 102 -20.43 8.54 13.28
C ASP A 102 -21.03 9.86 12.77
N GLU A 103 -20.18 10.83 12.40
CA GLU A 103 -20.61 12.09 11.79
C GLU A 103 -21.16 11.85 10.38
N MET A 104 -20.45 11.06 9.57
CA MET A 104 -20.89 10.69 8.23
C MET A 104 -22.23 9.92 8.27
N LEU A 105 -22.40 8.99 9.21
CA LEU A 105 -23.66 8.25 9.39
C LEU A 105 -24.80 9.14 9.89
N SER A 106 -24.52 10.09 10.78
CA SER A 106 -25.50 11.09 11.23
C SER A 106 -25.95 11.98 10.09
N GLU A 107 -25.03 12.39 9.22
CA GLU A 107 -25.32 13.16 8.01
C GLU A 107 -26.23 12.39 7.04
N VAL A 108 -25.90 11.12 6.76
CA VAL A 108 -26.77 10.24 5.95
C VAL A 108 -28.15 10.09 6.58
N ASN A 109 -28.23 9.85 7.89
CA ASN A 109 -29.52 9.68 8.58
C ASN A 109 -30.41 10.93 8.46
N ARG A 110 -29.81 12.12 8.55
CA ARG A 110 -30.51 13.40 8.35
C ARG A 110 -30.96 13.58 6.90
N ALA A 111 -30.13 13.21 5.93
CA ALA A 111 -30.46 13.29 4.50
C ALA A 111 -31.65 12.41 4.11
N PHE A 112 -31.86 11.27 4.80
CA PHE A 112 -33.05 10.46 4.60
C PHE A 112 -34.36 11.18 4.94
N GLY A 113 -34.35 12.18 5.83
CA GLY A 113 -35.52 13.02 6.08
C GLY A 113 -35.98 13.71 4.80
N THR A 114 -35.06 14.39 4.11
CA THR A 114 -35.34 15.03 2.82
C THR A 114 -35.71 14.04 1.73
N ALA A 115 -35.13 12.83 1.74
CA ALA A 115 -35.46 11.79 0.77
C ALA A 115 -36.88 11.22 0.92
N TYR A 116 -37.53 11.41 2.07
CA TYR A 116 -38.93 11.03 2.28
C TYR A 116 -39.92 12.14 1.92
N GLU A 117 -39.49 13.38 1.67
CA GLU A 117 -40.38 14.52 1.36
C GLU A 117 -41.30 14.23 0.14
N GLY A 118 -40.85 13.43 -0.82
CA GLY A 118 -41.66 13.03 -1.97
C GLY A 118 -42.81 12.05 -1.66
N ALA A 119 -42.85 11.48 -0.45
CA ALA A 119 -43.93 10.64 0.06
C ALA A 119 -44.74 11.33 1.17
N GLU A 120 -44.39 12.58 1.50
CA GLU A 120 -45.00 13.41 2.53
C GLU A 120 -46.16 14.26 1.96
N GLY A 121 -47.02 14.80 2.83
CA GLY A 121 -48.09 15.73 2.49
C GLY A 121 -49.39 15.11 1.94
N HIS A 122 -49.50 13.78 1.90
CA HIS A 122 -50.69 13.10 1.39
C HIS A 122 -51.66 12.73 2.52
N ASN A 123 -52.96 12.91 2.30
CA ASN A 123 -53.97 12.44 3.25
C ASN A 123 -54.10 10.92 3.16
N VAL A 124 -53.95 10.25 4.31
CA VAL A 124 -54.04 8.80 4.45
C VAL A 124 -55.06 8.51 5.55
N GLN A 125 -55.96 7.57 5.30
CA GLN A 125 -56.89 7.10 6.31
C GLN A 125 -56.12 6.25 7.34
N ALA A 126 -55.97 6.78 8.55
CA ALA A 126 -55.52 5.99 9.69
C ALA A 126 -56.66 5.02 10.03
N LEU A 127 -56.39 3.71 9.89
CA LEU A 127 -57.35 2.64 10.20
C LEU A 127 -57.60 2.50 11.71
N LEU A 128 -58.07 3.56 12.36
CA LEU A 128 -58.61 3.53 13.71
C LEU A 128 -60.13 3.49 13.63
N VAL A 129 -60.69 2.31 13.88
CA VAL A 129 -62.13 2.16 14.07
C VAL A 129 -62.42 2.42 15.54
N ARG A 130 -62.91 3.62 15.87
CA ARG A 130 -63.64 3.82 17.13
C ARG A 130 -65.08 3.36 16.91
N THR A 131 -65.44 2.20 17.45
CA THR A 131 -66.84 1.81 17.60
C THR A 131 -67.53 2.73 18.61
N ILE A 132 -68.81 3.01 18.37
CA ILE A 132 -69.64 3.99 19.13
C ILE A 132 -69.92 3.53 20.58
N ALA A 133 -69.60 2.28 20.93
CA ALA A 133 -69.58 1.77 22.30
C ALA A 133 -68.12 1.67 22.78
N ASP A 134 -67.87 2.01 24.04
CA ASP A 134 -66.56 2.26 24.70
C ASP A 134 -65.45 1.18 24.60
N ASP A 135 -65.58 0.17 23.74
CA ASP A 135 -64.50 -0.73 23.34
C ASP A 135 -63.82 -0.21 22.07
N VAL A 136 -62.60 0.31 22.22
CA VAL A 136 -61.72 0.63 21.08
C VAL A 136 -61.12 -0.69 20.59
N ALA A 137 -61.66 -1.24 19.51
CA ALA A 137 -60.98 -2.33 18.80
C ALA A 137 -59.59 -1.84 18.36
N PRO A 138 -58.52 -2.62 18.55
CA PRO A 138 -57.20 -2.27 18.05
C PRO A 138 -57.30 -2.01 16.54
N PRO A 139 -56.56 -1.02 15.99
CA PRO A 139 -56.43 -0.87 14.55
C PRO A 139 -56.18 -2.23 13.89
N THR A 140 -56.82 -2.52 12.76
CA THR A 140 -56.66 -3.81 12.09
C THR A 140 -55.18 -4.14 11.82
N ALA A 141 -54.36 -3.11 11.58
CA ALA A 141 -52.91 -3.22 11.47
C ALA A 141 -52.22 -3.67 12.76
N VAL A 142 -52.63 -3.14 13.92
CA VAL A 142 -52.09 -3.53 15.24
C VAL A 142 -52.43 -4.99 15.51
N SER A 143 -53.70 -5.38 15.32
CA SER A 143 -54.14 -6.75 15.56
C SER A 143 -53.43 -7.76 14.65
N ARG A 144 -53.28 -7.46 13.35
CA ARG A 144 -52.52 -8.33 12.43
C ARG A 144 -51.06 -8.46 12.83
N ALA A 145 -50.42 -7.37 13.25
CA ALA A 145 -49.02 -7.37 13.64
C ALA A 145 -48.76 -8.14 14.94
N THR A 146 -49.62 -7.97 15.96
CA THR A 146 -49.45 -8.61 17.27
C THR A 146 -49.89 -10.06 17.29
N ASN A 147 -50.79 -10.48 16.39
CA ASN A 147 -51.29 -11.85 16.28
C ASN A 147 -50.61 -12.68 15.19
N ASP A 148 -49.41 -12.29 14.73
CA ASP A 148 -48.66 -13.10 13.76
C ASP A 148 -48.33 -14.49 14.35
N PRO A 149 -48.83 -15.58 13.73
CA PRO A 149 -48.58 -16.94 14.20
C PRO A 149 -47.11 -17.38 14.04
N ASN A 150 -46.34 -16.69 13.20
CA ASN A 150 -44.92 -17.02 12.98
C ASN A 150 -44.00 -16.51 14.10
N VAL A 151 -44.50 -15.64 14.98
CA VAL A 151 -43.78 -15.17 16.15
C VAL A 151 -44.26 -15.97 17.37
N LEU A 152 -43.47 -16.96 17.77
CA LEU A 152 -43.78 -17.84 18.90
C LEU A 152 -43.54 -17.12 20.24
N VAL A 153 -44.58 -16.47 20.76
CA VAL A 153 -44.58 -15.77 22.05
C VAL A 153 -45.87 -16.03 22.82
N GLY A 154 -45.77 -15.92 24.15
CA GLY A 154 -46.94 -15.97 25.03
C GLY A 154 -47.83 -14.72 24.92
N ASP A 155 -49.07 -14.85 25.36
CA ASP A 155 -50.10 -13.81 25.23
C ASP A 155 -49.73 -12.51 25.95
N GLU A 156 -49.02 -12.60 27.09
CA GLU A 156 -48.57 -11.42 27.83
C GLU A 156 -47.70 -10.48 26.98
N VAL A 157 -46.80 -11.05 26.16
CA VAL A 157 -45.94 -10.31 25.25
C VAL A 157 -46.78 -9.62 24.17
N ARG A 158 -47.75 -10.34 23.59
CA ARG A 158 -48.66 -9.79 22.57
C ARG A 158 -49.47 -8.62 23.11
N VAL A 159 -50.08 -8.78 24.30
CA VAL A 159 -50.87 -7.74 24.97
C VAL A 159 -50.03 -6.50 25.30
N ARG A 160 -48.77 -6.67 25.74
CA ARG A 160 -47.87 -5.53 25.98
C ARG A 160 -47.57 -4.75 24.70
N VAL A 161 -47.25 -5.44 23.61
CA VAL A 161 -46.96 -4.80 22.31
C VAL A 161 -48.21 -4.15 21.74
N GLU A 162 -49.34 -4.83 21.80
CA GLU A 162 -50.64 -4.32 21.34
C GLU A 162 -51.02 -3.04 22.08
N ARG A 163 -50.94 -3.03 23.41
CA ARG A 163 -51.20 -1.83 24.20
C ARG A 163 -50.28 -0.68 23.82
N TRP A 164 -48.99 -0.96 23.66
CA TRP A 164 -48.01 0.06 23.26
C TRP A 164 -48.33 0.62 21.87
N LEU A 165 -48.63 -0.23 20.89
CA LEU A 165 -49.00 0.18 19.54
C LEU A 165 -50.31 0.97 19.54
N THR A 166 -51.36 0.49 20.21
CA THR A 166 -52.66 1.17 20.29
C THR A 166 -52.52 2.59 20.84
N ASN A 167 -51.68 2.79 21.86
CA ASN A 167 -51.38 4.14 22.37
C ASN A 167 -50.73 5.02 21.30
N ARG A 168 -49.71 4.51 20.60
CA ARG A 168 -49.00 5.26 19.54
C ARG A 168 -49.89 5.59 18.35
N PHE A 169 -50.72 4.66 17.90
CA PHE A 169 -51.71 4.92 16.85
C PHE A 169 -52.74 5.95 17.29
N SER A 170 -53.23 5.86 18.53
CA SER A 170 -54.18 6.83 19.09
C SER A 170 -53.59 8.23 19.15
N ASP A 171 -52.35 8.38 19.63
CA ASP A 171 -51.63 9.66 19.65
C ASP A 171 -51.49 10.26 18.24
N THR A 172 -51.26 9.39 17.24
CA THR A 172 -51.10 9.80 15.85
C THR A 172 -52.44 10.26 15.25
N ALA A 173 -53.52 9.53 15.48
CA ALA A 173 -54.84 9.91 14.95
C ALA A 173 -55.47 11.11 15.64
N GLN A 174 -55.13 11.40 16.89
CA GLN A 174 -55.55 12.64 17.56
C GLN A 174 -55.03 13.89 16.86
N LYS A 175 -53.93 13.80 16.09
CA LYS A 175 -53.43 14.89 15.24
C LYS A 175 -54.21 15.00 13.92
N GLY A 176 -54.86 13.92 13.51
CA GLY A 176 -55.60 13.83 12.27
C GLY A 176 -56.94 14.55 12.31
N ARG A 177 -57.48 14.83 11.12
CA ARG A 177 -58.84 15.35 10.98
C ARG A 177 -59.81 14.19 11.07
N ARG A 178 -60.78 14.30 11.98
CA ARG A 178 -61.91 13.36 12.01
C ARG A 178 -62.78 13.59 10.77
N VAL A 179 -62.97 12.55 9.97
CA VAL A 179 -63.86 12.54 8.82
C VAL A 179 -65.10 11.76 9.19
N LEU A 180 -66.24 12.45 9.11
CA LEU A 180 -67.54 11.82 9.29
C LEU A 180 -67.92 11.21 7.94
N GLY A 181 -67.98 9.88 7.90
CA GLY A 181 -68.54 9.13 6.77
C GLY A 181 -70.06 9.26 6.70
N SER A 182 -70.71 8.37 5.94
CA SER A 182 -72.17 8.26 5.99
C SER A 182 -72.65 7.96 7.42
N PRO A 183 -73.92 8.24 7.77
CA PRO A 183 -74.45 7.96 9.11
C PRO A 183 -74.24 6.52 9.60
N ASP A 184 -74.06 5.57 8.67
CA ASP A 184 -73.82 4.15 8.94
C ASP A 184 -72.33 3.77 9.01
N ASP A 185 -71.41 4.69 8.67
CA ASP A 185 -69.97 4.43 8.67
C ASP A 185 -69.34 4.81 10.01
N ALA A 186 -68.40 3.98 10.48
CA ALA A 186 -67.57 4.34 11.62
C ALA A 186 -66.73 5.60 11.28
N PRO A 187 -66.57 6.56 12.20
CA PRO A 187 -65.77 7.75 11.95
C PRO A 187 -64.32 7.33 11.64
N THR A 188 -63.80 7.77 10.50
CA THR A 188 -62.39 7.57 10.13
C THR A 188 -61.59 8.81 10.54
N HIS A 189 -60.29 8.61 10.76
CA HIS A 189 -59.35 9.71 10.98
C HIS A 189 -58.43 9.78 9.78
N GLU A 190 -58.41 10.92 9.10
CA GLU A 190 -57.41 11.21 8.09
C GLU A 190 -56.20 11.83 8.77
N VAL A 191 -55.04 11.23 8.57
CA VAL A 191 -53.74 11.73 9.02
C VAL A 191 -52.89 12.04 7.79
N LEU A 192 -51.88 12.89 7.95
CA LEU A 192 -50.90 13.10 6.89
C LEU A 192 -49.97 11.88 6.81
N SER A 193 -49.46 11.59 5.62
CA SER A 193 -48.47 10.54 5.40
C SER A 193 -47.22 10.76 6.27
N ASP A 194 -46.87 12.01 6.57
CA ASP A 194 -45.77 12.43 7.45
C ASP A 194 -45.90 11.81 8.84
N ASP A 195 -47.10 11.88 9.41
CA ASP A 195 -47.39 11.37 10.75
C ASP A 195 -47.27 9.84 10.79
N LEU A 196 -47.70 9.15 9.73
CA LEU A 196 -47.55 7.69 9.61
C LEU A 196 -46.11 7.27 9.33
N LEU A 197 -45.36 8.03 8.52
CA LEU A 197 -43.94 7.80 8.27
C LEU A 197 -43.14 7.97 9.56
N LYS A 198 -43.45 9.01 10.34
CA LYS A 198 -42.86 9.23 11.67
C LYS A 198 -43.21 8.12 12.65
N LEU A 199 -44.50 7.74 12.74
CA LEU A 199 -44.93 6.61 13.57
C LEU A 199 -44.21 5.31 13.18
N ARG A 200 -44.09 5.04 11.88
CA ARG A 200 -43.35 3.89 11.34
C ARG A 200 -41.88 3.94 11.75
N SER A 201 -41.23 5.11 11.68
CA SER A 201 -39.85 5.28 12.12
C SER A 201 -39.68 4.99 13.62
N ASP A 202 -40.54 5.56 14.46
CA ASP A 202 -40.52 5.37 15.91
C ASP A 202 -40.71 3.89 16.29
N ILE A 203 -41.61 3.18 15.60
CA ILE A 203 -41.83 1.74 15.77
C ILE A 203 -40.59 0.94 15.37
N ARG A 204 -39.95 1.27 14.24
CA ARG A 204 -38.70 0.61 13.80
C ARG A 204 -37.56 0.83 14.79
N ASP A 205 -37.43 2.03 15.34
CA ASP A 205 -36.43 2.33 16.37
C ASP A 205 -36.65 1.53 17.64
N GLU A 206 -37.91 1.45 18.09
CA GLU A 206 -38.27 0.64 19.24
C GLU A 206 -38.05 -0.85 18.99
N ALA A 207 -38.44 -1.36 17.83
CA ALA A 207 -38.23 -2.73 17.40
C ALA A 207 -36.73 -3.10 17.46
N ARG A 208 -35.87 -2.23 16.93
CA ARG A 208 -34.41 -2.39 16.97
C ARG A 208 -33.85 -2.37 18.39
N ARG A 209 -34.33 -1.45 19.23
CA ARG A 209 -33.93 -1.37 20.64
C ARG A 209 -34.24 -2.68 21.38
N ARG A 210 -35.44 -3.22 21.15
CA ARG A 210 -35.89 -4.49 21.75
C ARG A 210 -35.17 -5.71 21.20
N ALA A 211 -34.87 -5.73 19.90
CA ALA A 211 -34.10 -6.80 19.26
C ALA A 211 -32.66 -6.93 19.80
N LYS A 212 -32.09 -5.86 20.38
CA LYS A 212 -30.77 -5.87 21.02
C LYS A 212 -30.79 -6.38 22.47
N SER A 213 -31.96 -6.64 23.04
CA SER A 213 -32.10 -7.15 24.41
C SER A 213 -31.57 -8.58 24.54
N ALA A 214 -31.09 -8.94 25.74
CA ALA A 214 -30.73 -10.32 26.06
C ALA A 214 -31.95 -11.22 26.33
N SER A 215 -33.12 -10.63 26.62
CA SER A 215 -34.36 -11.35 26.89
C SER A 215 -35.02 -11.82 25.58
N THR A 216 -35.32 -13.11 25.48
CA THR A 216 -36.04 -13.73 24.36
C THR A 216 -37.39 -13.06 24.13
N ASP A 217 -38.12 -12.75 25.20
CA ASP A 217 -39.42 -12.10 25.14
C ASP A 217 -39.28 -10.69 24.57
N THR A 218 -38.30 -9.93 25.04
CA THR A 218 -38.05 -8.57 24.52
C THR A 218 -37.64 -8.62 23.05
N GLN A 219 -36.80 -9.58 22.64
CA GLN A 219 -36.46 -9.74 21.22
C GLN A 219 -37.69 -10.03 20.36
N ALA A 220 -38.60 -10.84 20.89
CA ALA A 220 -39.83 -11.19 20.19
C ALA A 220 -40.85 -10.04 20.16
N GLU A 221 -40.91 -9.20 21.20
CA GLU A 221 -41.59 -7.90 21.14
C GLU A 221 -41.05 -7.05 19.97
N GLY A 222 -39.72 -7.05 19.78
CA GLY A 222 -39.08 -6.39 18.64
C GLY A 222 -39.60 -6.90 17.29
N LYS A 223 -39.82 -8.22 17.14
CA LYS A 223 -40.37 -8.80 15.91
C LYS A 223 -41.82 -8.38 15.65
N LEU A 224 -42.67 -8.37 16.69
CA LEU A 224 -44.06 -7.92 16.57
C LEU A 224 -44.15 -6.43 16.17
N LEU A 225 -43.24 -5.61 16.70
CA LEU A 225 -43.13 -4.20 16.30
C LEU A 225 -42.67 -4.04 14.85
N ASP A 226 -41.73 -4.86 14.38
CA ASP A 226 -41.29 -4.85 12.98
C ASP A 226 -42.44 -5.22 12.03
N ASN A 227 -43.27 -6.21 12.40
CA ASN A 227 -44.50 -6.54 11.68
C ASN A 227 -45.47 -5.34 11.60
N ALA A 228 -45.62 -4.59 12.70
CA ALA A 228 -46.48 -3.40 12.74
C ALA A 228 -45.97 -2.30 11.81
N ALA A 229 -44.66 -2.06 11.76
CA ALA A 229 -44.06 -1.14 10.79
C ALA A 229 -44.26 -1.61 9.33
N GLY A 230 -44.27 -2.93 9.10
CA GLY A 230 -44.64 -3.54 7.82
C GLY A 230 -46.09 -3.26 7.43
N GLU A 231 -47.04 -3.40 8.34
CA GLU A 231 -48.45 -3.08 8.07
C GLU A 231 -48.66 -1.58 7.80
N ILE A 232 -47.96 -0.67 8.50
CA ILE A 232 -48.00 0.77 8.19
C ILE A 232 -47.46 1.05 6.79
N THR A 233 -46.40 0.34 6.38
CA THR A 233 -45.86 0.48 5.03
C THR A 233 -46.89 0.06 3.98
N LYS A 234 -47.63 -1.05 4.19
CA LYS A 234 -48.71 -1.46 3.28
C LYS A 234 -49.81 -0.41 3.18
N ILE A 235 -50.24 0.13 4.32
CA ILE A 235 -51.25 1.21 4.35
C ILE A 235 -50.81 2.41 3.52
N LEU A 236 -49.55 2.82 3.65
CA LEU A 236 -48.97 3.90 2.85
C LEU A 236 -48.93 3.53 1.37
N GLU A 237 -48.43 2.34 1.03
CA GLU A 237 -48.35 1.89 -0.37
C GLU A 237 -49.71 1.76 -1.06
N ASP A 238 -50.77 1.42 -0.32
CA ASP A 238 -52.12 1.24 -0.87
C ASP A 238 -52.85 2.58 -1.10
N GLN A 239 -52.46 3.64 -0.36
CA GLN A 239 -53.18 4.92 -0.36
C GLN A 239 -52.41 6.07 -0.99
N LEU A 240 -51.08 5.97 -1.08
CA LEU A 240 -50.26 7.01 -1.70
C LEU A 240 -50.35 6.98 -3.23
N PRO A 241 -50.19 8.14 -3.89
CA PRO A 241 -49.97 8.20 -5.33
C PRO A 241 -48.80 7.33 -5.78
N LYS A 242 -48.86 6.79 -7.01
CA LYS A 242 -47.89 5.81 -7.51
C LYS A 242 -46.45 6.31 -7.50
N ASP A 243 -46.24 7.57 -7.85
CA ASP A 243 -44.96 8.28 -7.80
C ASP A 243 -44.42 8.38 -6.37
N ALA A 244 -45.26 8.77 -5.41
CA ALA A 244 -44.90 8.79 -3.98
C ALA A 244 -44.54 7.38 -3.46
N VAL A 245 -45.24 6.33 -3.91
CA VAL A 245 -44.92 4.93 -3.57
C VAL A 245 -43.58 4.49 -4.15
N GLU A 246 -43.27 4.86 -5.40
CA GLU A 246 -41.99 4.54 -6.02
C GLU A 246 -40.82 5.20 -5.27
N ILE A 247 -40.96 6.47 -4.89
CA ILE A 247 -40.00 7.19 -4.04
C ILE A 247 -39.87 6.50 -2.68
N LEU A 248 -40.98 6.22 -2.01
CA LEU A 248 -41.01 5.55 -0.70
C LEU A 248 -40.24 4.22 -0.74
N ARG A 249 -40.49 3.39 -1.75
CA ARG A 249 -39.84 2.08 -1.93
C ARG A 249 -38.35 2.20 -2.22
N ALA A 250 -37.95 3.14 -3.06
CA ALA A 250 -36.55 3.42 -3.35
C ALA A 250 -35.80 3.88 -2.09
N THR A 251 -36.36 4.86 -1.37
CA THR A 251 -35.81 5.39 -0.12
C THR A 251 -35.76 4.32 0.97
N ASP A 252 -36.80 3.49 1.14
CA ASP A 252 -36.79 2.36 2.08
C ASP A 252 -35.73 1.30 1.71
N SER A 253 -35.48 1.07 0.42
CA SER A 253 -34.42 0.16 -0.05
C SER A 253 -33.02 0.66 0.34
N GLN A 254 -32.75 1.95 0.14
CA GLN A 254 -31.49 2.58 0.51
C GLN A 254 -31.33 2.70 2.02
N TYR A 255 -32.37 3.15 2.73
CA TYR A 255 -32.36 3.26 4.20
C TYR A 255 -32.07 1.91 4.86
N ARG A 256 -32.62 0.84 4.28
CA ARG A 256 -32.27 -0.53 4.68
C ARG A 256 -30.75 -0.73 4.59
N GLN A 257 -30.10 -0.46 3.46
CA GLN A 257 -28.66 -0.61 3.32
C GLN A 257 -27.89 0.27 4.32
N PHE A 258 -28.32 1.52 4.51
CA PHE A 258 -27.77 2.42 5.53
C PHE A 258 -27.78 1.81 6.93
N LYS A 259 -28.90 1.20 7.36
CA LYS A 259 -28.96 0.53 8.68
C LYS A 259 -28.03 -0.67 8.79
N THR A 260 -27.69 -1.34 7.69
CA THR A 260 -26.65 -2.39 7.68
C THR A 260 -25.27 -1.79 7.98
N VAL A 261 -24.94 -0.64 7.38
CA VAL A 261 -23.67 0.07 7.62
C VAL A 261 -23.61 0.65 9.03
N GLU A 262 -24.69 1.29 9.49
CA GLU A 262 -24.77 1.84 10.85
C GLU A 262 -24.62 0.72 11.90
N SER A 263 -25.29 -0.42 11.70
CA SER A 263 -25.14 -1.59 12.57
C SER A 263 -23.71 -2.13 12.59
N ALA A 264 -23.00 -2.05 11.46
CA ALA A 264 -21.61 -2.44 11.37
C ALA A 264 -20.70 -1.51 12.20
N SER A 265 -20.89 -0.18 12.07
CA SER A 265 -20.14 0.80 12.86
C SER A 265 -20.34 0.61 14.37
N VAL A 266 -21.58 0.40 14.81
CA VAL A 266 -21.88 0.19 16.24
C VAL A 266 -21.22 -1.09 16.78
N ARG A 267 -21.06 -2.14 15.95
CA ARG A 267 -20.47 -3.41 16.39
C ARG A 267 -18.96 -3.35 16.62
N SER A 268 -18.23 -2.54 15.86
CA SER A 268 -16.77 -2.55 15.87
C SER A 268 -16.16 -1.72 17.00
N GLN A 269 -16.92 -0.85 17.69
CA GLN A 269 -16.48 0.12 18.71
C GLN A 269 -15.40 1.13 18.25
N ALA A 270 -14.58 0.79 17.26
CA ALA A 270 -13.49 1.59 16.69
C ALA A 270 -13.86 2.20 15.32
N GLY A 271 -15.16 2.35 15.02
CA GLY A 271 -15.65 2.83 13.73
C GLY A 271 -15.76 1.75 12.66
N LEU A 272 -16.32 2.09 11.50
CA LEU A 272 -16.69 1.11 10.47
C LEU A 272 -15.46 0.32 9.96
N THR A 273 -15.56 -1.01 9.99
CA THR A 273 -14.53 -1.92 9.43
C THR A 273 -15.17 -2.92 8.47
N ALA A 274 -14.41 -3.41 7.49
CA ALA A 274 -14.91 -4.44 6.57
C ALA A 274 -15.37 -5.71 7.29
N ALA A 275 -14.70 -6.12 8.37
CA ALA A 275 -15.11 -7.28 9.15
C ALA A 275 -16.51 -7.09 9.78
N SER A 276 -16.74 -5.93 10.41
CA SER A 276 -18.03 -5.57 10.99
C SER A 276 -19.14 -5.42 9.95
N LEU A 277 -18.79 -4.89 8.75
CA LEU A 277 -19.71 -4.75 7.63
C LEU A 277 -20.10 -6.11 7.08
N ARG A 278 -19.13 -7.00 6.86
CA ARG A 278 -19.37 -8.39 6.44
C ARG A 278 -20.29 -9.12 7.40
N GLN A 279 -20.08 -8.96 8.70
CA GLN A 279 -20.92 -9.59 9.72
C GLN A 279 -22.34 -9.03 9.71
N SER A 280 -22.50 -7.72 9.48
CA SER A 280 -23.81 -7.07 9.40
C SER A 280 -24.57 -7.45 8.13
N ILE A 281 -23.89 -7.61 6.99
CA ILE A 281 -24.46 -8.16 5.75
C ILE A 281 -24.89 -9.62 6.00
N LYS A 282 -24.03 -10.45 6.61
CA LYS A 282 -24.34 -11.85 6.94
C LYS A 282 -25.53 -12.03 7.88
N ALA A 283 -25.71 -11.10 8.82
CA ALA A 283 -26.84 -11.15 9.76
C ALA A 283 -28.18 -10.86 9.06
N ARG A 284 -28.16 -10.28 7.87
CA ARG A 284 -29.34 -9.82 7.15
C ARG A 284 -29.64 -10.65 5.91
N GLU A 285 -28.63 -10.95 5.12
CA GLU A 285 -28.77 -11.71 3.88
C GLU A 285 -28.79 -13.22 4.15
N SER A 286 -29.43 -13.97 3.25
CA SER A 286 -29.44 -15.42 3.35
C SER A 286 -28.04 -16.00 3.14
N VAL A 287 -27.75 -17.13 3.81
CA VAL A 287 -26.46 -17.83 3.70
C VAL A 287 -26.10 -18.12 2.23
N GLY A 288 -27.10 -18.49 1.41
CA GLY A 288 -26.91 -18.76 -0.02
C GLY A 288 -26.46 -17.53 -0.82
N LYS A 289 -27.07 -16.36 -0.60
CA LYS A 289 -26.66 -15.11 -1.26
C LYS A 289 -25.24 -14.71 -0.88
N VAL A 290 -24.92 -14.78 0.41
CA VAL A 290 -23.57 -14.47 0.90
C VAL A 290 -22.53 -15.42 0.33
N ALA A 291 -22.85 -16.73 0.25
CA ALA A 291 -21.94 -17.74 -0.28
C ALA A 291 -21.62 -17.52 -1.77
N ARG A 292 -22.61 -17.11 -2.56
CA ARG A 292 -22.41 -16.77 -3.99
C ARG A 292 -21.69 -15.44 -4.20
N GLY A 293 -21.68 -14.56 -3.19
CA GLY A 293 -21.18 -13.19 -3.32
C GLY A 293 -22.19 -12.23 -3.94
N ASP A 294 -23.47 -12.61 -3.96
CA ASP A 294 -24.59 -11.82 -4.48
C ASP A 294 -25.08 -10.81 -3.41
N THR A 295 -24.15 -10.13 -2.75
CA THR A 295 -24.44 -9.20 -1.64
C THR A 295 -24.47 -7.74 -2.09
N GLY A 296 -24.50 -7.50 -3.40
CA GLY A 296 -24.57 -6.18 -4.00
C GLY A 296 -23.33 -5.32 -3.71
N GLU A 297 -23.53 -4.01 -3.80
CA GLU A 297 -22.45 -3.01 -3.69
C GLU A 297 -21.75 -3.05 -2.33
N LEU A 298 -22.50 -3.13 -1.23
CA LEU A 298 -21.92 -3.26 0.11
C LEU A 298 -21.06 -4.52 0.26
N GLY A 299 -21.44 -5.60 -0.43
CA GLY A 299 -20.65 -6.83 -0.50
C GLY A 299 -19.30 -6.62 -1.18
N ARG A 300 -19.30 -5.92 -2.31
CA ARG A 300 -18.10 -5.56 -3.06
C ARG A 300 -17.18 -4.68 -2.21
N LEU A 301 -17.71 -3.57 -1.66
CA LEU A 301 -16.95 -2.66 -0.80
C LEU A 301 -16.39 -3.35 0.45
N THR A 302 -17.11 -4.34 1.00
CA THR A 302 -16.60 -5.17 2.10
C THR A 302 -15.34 -5.94 1.73
N GLU A 303 -15.28 -6.52 0.54
CA GLU A 303 -14.08 -7.24 0.10
C GLU A 303 -12.94 -6.26 -0.26
N GLN A 304 -13.25 -5.04 -0.72
CA GLN A 304 -12.23 -3.99 -0.94
C GLN A 304 -11.55 -3.55 0.37
N GLY A 305 -12.31 -3.44 1.47
CA GLY A 305 -11.79 -3.04 2.78
C GLY A 305 -11.17 -4.18 3.59
N ALA A 306 -10.95 -5.35 2.99
CA ALA A 306 -10.44 -6.52 3.71
C ALA A 306 -9.07 -6.25 4.35
N ASP A 307 -8.79 -6.88 5.51
CA ASP A 307 -7.50 -6.78 6.19
C ASP A 307 -6.42 -7.54 5.40
N ILE A 308 -5.75 -6.82 4.50
CA ILE A 308 -4.68 -7.36 3.65
C ILE A 308 -3.52 -7.91 4.49
N GLY A 309 -3.21 -7.29 5.63
CA GLY A 309 -2.18 -7.77 6.55
C GLY A 309 -2.50 -9.17 7.07
N ALA A 310 -3.76 -9.43 7.42
CA ALA A 310 -4.25 -10.75 7.80
C ALA A 310 -4.24 -11.76 6.64
N ILE A 311 -4.61 -11.34 5.42
CA ILE A 311 -4.57 -12.17 4.21
C ILE A 311 -3.14 -12.67 3.95
N LEU A 312 -2.18 -11.75 3.92
CA LEU A 312 -0.77 -12.07 3.73
C LEU A 312 -0.24 -12.96 4.86
N ARG A 313 -0.58 -12.67 6.13
CA ARG A 313 -0.11 -13.49 7.27
C ARG A 313 -0.61 -14.93 7.22
N LYS A 314 -1.87 -15.12 6.82
CA LYS A 314 -2.50 -16.45 6.71
C LYS A 314 -2.21 -17.15 5.38
N LYS A 315 -1.60 -16.46 4.43
CA LYS A 315 -1.39 -16.91 3.05
C LYS A 315 -2.71 -17.36 2.39
N ASP A 316 -3.78 -16.62 2.63
CA ASP A 316 -5.13 -16.97 2.19
C ASP A 316 -5.36 -16.57 0.72
N LEU A 317 -5.09 -17.51 -0.19
CA LEU A 317 -5.25 -17.33 -1.64
C LEU A 317 -6.69 -16.95 -2.03
N GLN A 318 -7.68 -17.57 -1.38
CA GLN A 318 -9.08 -17.32 -1.71
C GLN A 318 -9.52 -15.94 -1.24
N ALA A 319 -9.03 -15.48 -0.08
CA ALA A 319 -9.28 -14.12 0.35
C ALA A 319 -8.67 -13.10 -0.61
N ALA A 320 -7.43 -13.30 -1.04
CA ALA A 320 -6.79 -12.42 -2.03
C ALA A 320 -7.57 -12.36 -3.36
N GLN A 321 -8.04 -13.51 -3.88
CA GLN A 321 -8.90 -13.55 -5.07
C GLN A 321 -10.21 -12.81 -4.86
N ARG A 322 -10.83 -12.93 -3.68
CA ARG A 322 -12.09 -12.25 -3.36
C ARG A 322 -11.94 -10.73 -3.32
N VAL A 323 -10.82 -10.21 -2.81
CA VAL A 323 -10.54 -8.76 -2.78
C VAL A 323 -10.62 -8.19 -4.19
N VAL A 324 -9.95 -8.82 -5.16
CA VAL A 324 -9.89 -8.30 -6.54
C VAL A 324 -11.01 -8.78 -7.45
N ARG A 325 -11.94 -9.57 -6.91
CA ARG A 325 -13.08 -10.11 -7.67
C ARG A 325 -14.04 -8.98 -8.01
N ASN A 326 -14.40 -8.86 -9.28
CA ASN A 326 -15.32 -7.85 -9.79
C ASN A 326 -14.84 -6.39 -9.62
N MET A 327 -13.53 -6.19 -9.43
CA MET A 327 -12.92 -4.86 -9.50
C MET A 327 -12.67 -4.45 -10.95
N THR A 328 -12.85 -3.17 -11.23
CA THR A 328 -12.36 -2.52 -12.46
C THR A 328 -10.82 -2.54 -12.52
N PRO A 329 -10.19 -2.38 -13.70
CA PRO A 329 -8.73 -2.28 -13.81
C PRO A 329 -8.12 -1.21 -12.87
N GLU A 330 -8.79 -0.07 -12.72
CA GLU A 330 -8.36 1.04 -11.86
C GLU A 330 -8.39 0.64 -10.38
N GLU A 331 -9.46 -0.01 -9.95
CA GLU A 331 -9.59 -0.51 -8.56
C GLU A 331 -8.58 -1.62 -8.26
N LYS A 332 -8.23 -2.46 -9.24
CA LYS A 332 -7.17 -3.47 -9.07
C LYS A 332 -5.81 -2.82 -8.82
N VAL A 333 -5.51 -1.68 -9.45
CA VAL A 333 -4.27 -0.93 -9.19
C VAL A 333 -4.24 -0.47 -7.73
N VAL A 334 -5.35 0.05 -7.21
CA VAL A 334 -5.46 0.46 -5.80
C VAL A 334 -5.28 -0.74 -4.86
N ALA A 335 -5.93 -1.88 -5.16
CA ALA A 335 -5.76 -3.10 -4.36
C ALA A 335 -4.30 -3.60 -4.36
N LYS A 336 -3.63 -3.61 -5.53
CA LYS A 336 -2.19 -3.94 -5.63
C LYS A 336 -1.34 -3.01 -4.78
N ALA A 337 -1.69 -1.73 -4.75
CA ALA A 337 -1.00 -0.75 -3.94
C ALA A 337 -1.17 -1.02 -2.43
N ASP A 338 -2.37 -1.40 -1.98
CA ASP A 338 -2.60 -1.80 -0.59
C ASP A 338 -1.84 -3.09 -0.21
N PHE A 339 -1.76 -4.08 -1.12
CA PHE A 339 -0.89 -5.26 -0.93
C PHE A 339 0.60 -4.88 -0.81
N THR A 340 1.07 -3.99 -1.66
CA THR A 340 2.48 -3.54 -1.66
C THR A 340 2.81 -2.73 -0.41
N ARG A 341 1.89 -1.88 0.05
CA ARG A 341 1.98 -1.16 1.32
C ARG A 341 2.13 -2.11 2.51
N GLU A 342 1.30 -3.15 2.57
CA GLU A 342 1.36 -4.12 3.66
C GLU A 342 2.63 -4.99 3.62
N LEU A 343 3.13 -5.34 2.43
CA LEU A 343 4.45 -5.98 2.28
C LEU A 343 5.58 -5.08 2.80
N ALA A 344 5.58 -3.80 2.39
CA ALA A 344 6.56 -2.83 2.84
C ALA A 344 6.54 -2.67 4.36
N ARG A 345 5.35 -2.53 4.95
CA ARG A 345 5.15 -2.44 6.40
C ARG A 345 5.68 -3.66 7.15
N LYS A 346 5.48 -4.87 6.63
CA LYS A 346 6.04 -6.10 7.23
C LYS A 346 7.56 -6.18 7.11
N ALA A 347 8.11 -5.64 6.03
CA ALA A 347 9.54 -5.59 5.80
C ALA A 347 10.27 -4.52 6.65
N GLU A 348 9.54 -3.64 7.34
CA GLU A 348 10.12 -2.69 8.27
C GLU A 348 10.80 -3.38 9.47
N GLY A 349 11.83 -2.72 9.99
CA GLY A 349 12.50 -3.13 11.21
C GLY A 349 13.14 -1.95 11.92
N LYS A 350 13.36 -2.09 13.23
CA LYS A 350 14.07 -1.08 14.02
C LYS A 350 15.58 -1.17 13.74
N VAL A 351 16.18 -0.05 13.37
CA VAL A 351 17.64 0.13 13.25
C VAL A 351 17.99 1.44 13.95
N GLY A 352 18.75 1.37 15.04
CA GLY A 352 19.12 2.57 15.81
C GLY A 352 17.92 3.34 16.38
N GLY A 353 16.81 2.65 16.70
CA GLY A 353 15.57 3.28 17.20
C GLY A 353 14.64 3.84 16.12
N GLN A 354 15.07 3.94 14.86
CA GLN A 354 14.24 4.34 13.73
C GLN A 354 13.66 3.11 13.02
N THR A 355 12.40 3.21 12.59
CA THR A 355 11.76 2.22 11.71
C THR A 355 12.26 2.44 10.28
N LYS A 356 12.97 1.45 9.73
CA LYS A 356 13.46 1.48 8.35
C LYS A 356 13.00 0.23 7.61
N LEU A 357 12.61 0.40 6.36
CA LEU A 357 12.30 -0.70 5.46
C LEU A 357 13.57 -1.51 5.20
N LYS A 358 13.56 -2.84 5.41
CA LYS A 358 14.73 -3.69 5.14
C LYS A 358 14.59 -4.40 3.79
N GLY A 359 15.53 -4.15 2.86
CA GLY A 359 15.48 -4.74 1.52
C GLY A 359 15.47 -6.27 1.53
N ALA A 360 16.30 -6.89 2.37
CA ALA A 360 16.31 -8.35 2.53
C ALA A 360 14.95 -8.90 3.00
N ARG A 361 14.31 -8.25 3.98
CA ARG A 361 12.99 -8.67 4.47
C ARG A 361 11.90 -8.44 3.43
N LEU A 362 12.00 -7.38 2.63
CA LEU A 362 11.06 -7.13 1.54
C LEU A 362 11.09 -8.25 0.50
N LEU A 363 12.29 -8.72 0.14
CA LEU A 363 12.46 -9.87 -0.75
C LEU A 363 11.90 -11.15 -0.14
N ASP A 364 12.19 -11.42 1.13
CA ASP A 364 11.67 -12.61 1.82
C ASP A 364 10.13 -12.59 1.89
N GLU A 365 9.53 -11.44 2.23
CA GLU A 365 8.06 -11.28 2.25
C GLU A 365 7.46 -11.40 0.85
N LEU A 366 8.10 -10.85 -0.18
CA LEU A 366 7.66 -10.98 -1.57
C LEU A 366 7.64 -12.45 -2.01
N GLU A 367 8.69 -13.21 -1.71
CA GLU A 367 8.81 -14.62 -2.04
C GLU A 367 7.77 -15.46 -1.27
N GLN A 368 7.67 -15.25 0.04
CA GLN A 368 6.74 -16.00 0.90
C GLN A 368 5.27 -15.79 0.58
N ASN A 369 4.92 -14.66 -0.03
CA ASN A 369 3.55 -14.29 -0.39
C ASN A 369 3.29 -14.32 -1.91
N ARG A 370 4.23 -14.82 -2.72
CA ARG A 370 4.14 -14.76 -4.20
C ARG A 370 2.82 -15.28 -4.76
N GLU A 371 2.36 -16.44 -4.28
CA GLU A 371 1.09 -17.03 -4.75
C GLU A 371 -0.14 -16.24 -4.31
N VAL A 372 -0.10 -15.62 -3.13
CA VAL A 372 -1.16 -14.73 -2.63
C VAL A 372 -1.25 -13.45 -3.48
N LEU A 373 -0.10 -12.91 -3.86
CA LEU A 373 -0.01 -11.71 -4.70
C LEU A 373 -0.47 -12.00 -6.13
N LYS A 374 -0.11 -13.16 -6.71
CA LYS A 374 -0.67 -13.61 -7.99
C LYS A 374 -2.20 -13.75 -7.92
N ALA A 375 -2.71 -14.33 -6.83
CA ALA A 375 -4.15 -14.41 -6.56
C ALA A 375 -4.82 -13.02 -6.46
N ALA A 376 -4.10 -12.01 -5.97
CA ALA A 376 -4.51 -10.60 -5.99
C ALA A 376 -4.28 -9.90 -7.34
N GLY A 377 -3.87 -10.63 -8.39
CA GLY A 377 -3.71 -10.09 -9.74
C GLY A 377 -2.35 -9.43 -10.03
N PHE A 378 -1.33 -9.63 -9.19
CA PHE A 378 0.04 -9.18 -9.49
C PHE A 378 0.58 -9.92 -10.72
N GLU A 379 1.22 -9.15 -11.60
CA GLU A 379 1.86 -9.66 -12.81
C GLU A 379 3.39 -9.74 -12.62
N ASP A 380 4.08 -10.43 -13.53
CA ASP A 380 5.54 -10.58 -13.47
C ASP A 380 6.28 -9.23 -13.46
N ALA A 381 5.72 -8.21 -14.11
CA ALA A 381 6.24 -6.86 -14.09
C ALA A 381 6.17 -6.22 -12.68
N ASP A 382 5.09 -6.49 -11.92
CA ASP A 382 4.94 -6.00 -10.55
C ASP A 382 5.99 -6.66 -9.63
N PHE A 383 6.16 -7.99 -9.76
CA PHE A 383 7.17 -8.73 -9.01
C PHE A 383 8.58 -8.23 -9.33
N ALA A 384 8.94 -8.11 -10.60
CA ALA A 384 10.26 -7.66 -11.02
C ALA A 384 10.57 -6.25 -10.49
N ARG A 385 9.56 -5.37 -10.44
CA ARG A 385 9.71 -4.01 -9.92
C ARG A 385 9.97 -3.99 -8.42
N ILE A 386 9.17 -4.72 -7.62
CA ILE A 386 9.37 -4.80 -6.16
C ILE A 386 10.67 -5.53 -5.82
N GLU A 387 11.01 -6.58 -6.56
CA GLU A 387 12.25 -7.34 -6.39
C GLU A 387 13.48 -6.48 -6.70
N ARG A 388 13.43 -5.64 -7.74
CA ARG A 388 14.49 -4.66 -8.04
C ARG A 388 14.68 -3.69 -6.87
N ILE A 389 13.60 -3.08 -6.36
CA ILE A 389 13.64 -2.19 -5.20
C ILE A 389 14.25 -2.91 -3.97
N GLY A 390 13.79 -4.12 -3.68
CA GLY A 390 14.29 -4.93 -2.57
C GLY A 390 15.77 -5.28 -2.69
N LYS A 391 16.25 -5.64 -3.89
CA LYS A 391 17.67 -5.93 -4.17
C LYS A 391 18.55 -4.70 -4.01
N GLU A 392 18.14 -3.57 -4.59
CA GLU A 392 18.87 -2.30 -4.44
C GLU A 392 18.96 -1.87 -2.97
N LEU A 393 17.86 -1.96 -2.21
CA LEU A 393 17.86 -1.67 -0.77
C LEU A 393 18.71 -2.66 0.04
N LYS A 394 18.66 -3.96 -0.29
CA LYS A 394 19.46 -5.00 0.37
C LYS A 394 20.95 -4.74 0.17
N LEU A 395 21.35 -4.39 -1.05
CA LEU A 395 22.73 -4.06 -1.38
C LEU A 395 23.22 -2.86 -0.57
N ILE A 396 22.41 -1.80 -0.51
CA ILE A 396 22.72 -0.59 0.26
C ILE A 396 22.86 -0.90 1.76
N GLN A 397 21.95 -1.70 2.32
CA GLN A 397 21.89 -1.97 3.76
C GLN A 397 22.86 -3.06 4.22
N GLY A 398 23.21 -3.98 3.33
CA GLY A 398 24.18 -5.06 3.57
C GLY A 398 25.62 -4.57 3.72
N ARG A 399 25.89 -3.29 3.43
CA ARG A 399 27.19 -2.62 3.57
C ARG A 399 27.68 -2.46 5.02
N THR A 400 27.21 -3.27 5.97
CA THR A 400 27.76 -3.22 7.31
C THR A 400 29.26 -3.52 7.25
N ASN A 401 30.05 -2.59 7.77
CA ASN A 401 31.51 -2.57 7.76
C ASN A 401 32.15 -3.94 8.08
N ALA A 402 31.51 -4.80 8.86
CA ALA A 402 32.04 -6.07 9.32
C ALA A 402 32.36 -7.12 8.23
N GLN A 403 31.54 -7.26 7.17
CA GLN A 403 31.84 -8.24 6.10
C GLN A 403 32.95 -7.75 5.17
N VAL A 404 32.99 -6.45 4.92
CA VAL A 404 34.05 -5.78 4.18
C VAL A 404 35.36 -5.77 4.98
N GLU A 405 35.27 -5.57 6.30
CA GLU A 405 36.42 -5.60 7.20
C GLU A 405 37.00 -7.00 7.33
N ALA A 406 36.17 -8.06 7.37
CA ALA A 406 36.63 -9.44 7.31
C ALA A 406 37.38 -9.76 6.01
N LEU A 407 36.87 -9.31 4.85
CA LEU A 407 37.54 -9.41 3.53
C LEU A 407 38.86 -8.63 3.46
N LEU A 408 38.97 -7.52 4.20
CA LEU A 408 40.19 -6.70 4.26
C LEU A 408 41.22 -7.25 5.28
N THR A 409 40.76 -7.90 6.35
CA THR A 409 41.65 -8.51 7.36
C THR A 409 42.18 -9.88 6.98
N ASP A 410 41.41 -10.69 6.23
CA ASP A 410 41.82 -12.04 5.84
C ASP A 410 42.84 -12.02 4.68
N ASP A 411 43.02 -10.87 4.02
CA ASP A 411 43.86 -10.80 2.82
C ASP A 411 44.60 -9.47 2.63
N VAL A 412 45.20 -8.95 3.70
CA VAL A 412 46.24 -7.88 3.63
C VAL A 412 47.36 -8.29 2.65
N GLY A 413 47.59 -9.60 2.46
CA GLY A 413 48.47 -10.15 1.43
C GLY A 413 48.01 -9.91 -0.01
N THR A 414 46.71 -9.88 -0.29
CA THR A 414 46.16 -9.76 -1.65
C THR A 414 46.07 -8.30 -2.12
N ALA A 415 45.78 -7.35 -1.22
CA ALA A 415 45.91 -5.92 -1.54
C ALA A 415 47.38 -5.51 -1.80
N LEU A 416 48.33 -6.07 -1.04
CA LEU A 416 49.77 -5.87 -1.29
C LEU A 416 50.24 -6.58 -2.57
N ARG A 417 49.66 -7.73 -2.94
CA ARG A 417 49.89 -8.40 -4.23
C ARG A 417 49.31 -7.61 -5.40
N LEU A 418 48.18 -6.91 -5.22
CA LEU A 418 47.60 -5.98 -6.20
C LEU A 418 48.63 -4.89 -6.57
N VAL A 419 49.21 -4.24 -5.55
CA VAL A 419 50.21 -3.17 -5.71
C VAL A 419 51.54 -3.70 -6.24
N ALA A 420 52.04 -4.83 -5.73
CA ALA A 420 53.31 -5.42 -6.16
C ALA A 420 53.25 -5.94 -7.61
N ALA A 421 52.11 -6.46 -8.04
CA ALA A 421 51.97 -7.09 -9.35
C ALA A 421 51.68 -6.06 -10.47
N ILE A 422 51.13 -4.88 -10.16
CA ILE A 422 51.06 -3.73 -11.07
C ILE A 422 52.47 -3.17 -11.35
N ALA A 423 53.36 -3.16 -10.36
CA ALA A 423 54.74 -2.75 -10.52
C ALA A 423 55.61 -3.77 -11.30
N GLY A 424 55.33 -5.07 -11.16
CA GLY A 424 56.12 -6.14 -11.78
C GLY A 424 55.87 -6.40 -13.27
N SER A 425 54.65 -6.22 -13.78
CA SER A 425 54.29 -6.71 -15.13
C SER A 425 54.59 -5.74 -16.29
N ARG A 426 54.78 -4.43 -16.01
CA ARG A 426 55.03 -3.43 -17.07
C ARG A 426 56.49 -2.98 -17.21
N ALA A 427 57.32 -3.15 -16.19
CA ALA A 427 58.77 -2.86 -16.29
C ALA A 427 59.50 -3.88 -17.18
N GLY A 428 59.05 -5.15 -17.20
CA GLY A 428 59.68 -6.21 -18.00
C GLY A 428 59.45 -6.09 -19.51
N THR A 429 58.28 -5.57 -19.95
CA THR A 429 57.89 -5.61 -21.37
C THR A 429 58.19 -4.32 -22.15
N ARG A 430 58.36 -3.16 -21.48
CA ARG A 430 58.78 -1.91 -22.15
C ARG A 430 60.28 -1.65 -22.16
N ALA A 431 61.04 -2.12 -21.16
CA ALA A 431 62.50 -2.01 -21.16
C ALA A 431 63.14 -2.83 -22.31
N LEU A 432 62.54 -3.96 -22.67
CA LEU A 432 62.97 -4.81 -23.79
C LEU A 432 62.73 -4.19 -25.18
N LYS A 433 61.78 -3.25 -25.32
CA LYS A 433 61.46 -2.61 -26.61
C LYS A 433 62.14 -1.26 -26.82
N ILE A 434 62.56 -0.58 -25.76
CA ILE A 434 63.17 0.75 -25.84
C ILE A 434 64.71 0.68 -25.88
N PHE A 435 65.33 -0.36 -25.29
CA PHE A 435 66.79 -0.51 -25.28
C PHE A 435 67.32 -1.70 -26.10
N GLY A 436 66.45 -2.58 -26.62
CA GLY A 436 66.81 -3.78 -27.38
C GLY A 436 66.67 -3.61 -28.89
N GLY A 437 67.25 -2.56 -29.47
CA GLY A 437 67.30 -2.37 -30.92
C GLY A 437 68.47 -3.11 -31.57
N VAL A 438 68.58 -4.44 -31.43
CA VAL A 438 69.47 -5.27 -32.26
C VAL A 438 68.88 -6.66 -32.44
N SER A 439 68.58 -7.01 -33.69
CA SER A 439 68.46 -8.39 -34.17
C SER A 439 69.82 -9.08 -34.11
N GLY A 440 70.05 -9.99 -33.17
CA GLY A 440 71.27 -10.80 -33.12
C GLY A 440 71.54 -11.41 -31.74
N ALA A 441 71.89 -12.70 -31.73
CA ALA A 441 72.04 -13.55 -30.54
C ALA A 441 73.19 -13.16 -29.58
N GLY A 442 72.89 -13.06 -28.28
CA GLY A 442 73.74 -13.21 -27.06
C GLY A 442 75.08 -12.44 -26.93
N PRO A 443 75.64 -12.20 -25.72
CA PRO A 443 75.20 -12.52 -24.34
C PRO A 443 75.15 -11.28 -23.41
N SER A 444 74.00 -11.01 -22.77
CA SER A 444 73.85 -9.94 -21.77
C SER A 444 73.42 -10.52 -20.41
N LEU A 445 74.38 -10.81 -19.53
CA LEU A 445 74.08 -11.25 -18.16
C LEU A 445 74.86 -10.50 -17.06
N ILE A 446 75.70 -9.52 -17.41
CA ILE A 446 76.57 -8.86 -16.41
C ILE A 446 76.28 -7.35 -16.21
N LEU A 447 75.46 -6.71 -17.03
CA LEU A 447 75.18 -5.25 -16.90
C LEU A 447 73.78 -4.86 -16.38
N ALA A 448 72.90 -5.82 -16.07
CA ALA A 448 71.56 -5.53 -15.54
C ALA A 448 71.50 -5.35 -14.00
N GLN A 449 72.59 -5.61 -13.27
CA GLN A 449 72.53 -5.79 -11.81
C GLN A 449 72.84 -4.55 -10.97
N PHE A 450 73.30 -3.43 -11.55
CA PHE A 450 73.68 -2.23 -10.78
C PHE A 450 72.73 -1.01 -10.89
N GLY A 451 71.74 -1.01 -11.78
CA GLY A 451 70.81 0.12 -11.96
C GLY A 451 69.38 -0.06 -11.41
N SER A 452 69.02 -1.23 -10.87
CA SER A 452 67.60 -1.57 -10.68
C SER A 452 66.99 -1.14 -9.34
N ARG A 453 67.75 -1.03 -8.24
CA ARG A 453 67.16 -0.80 -6.91
C ARG A 453 66.68 0.63 -6.66
N GLU A 454 67.40 1.65 -7.13
CA GLU A 454 67.05 3.06 -6.87
C GLU A 454 66.00 3.59 -7.87
N PHE A 455 66.02 3.07 -9.10
CA PHE A 455 64.95 3.30 -10.07
C PHE A 455 63.66 2.56 -9.69
N GLN A 456 63.76 1.34 -9.15
CA GLN A 456 62.60 0.63 -8.57
C GLN A 456 62.06 1.36 -7.34
N LYS A 457 62.89 1.89 -6.43
CA LYS A 457 62.42 2.70 -5.30
C LYS A 457 61.70 3.98 -5.76
N SER A 458 62.26 4.70 -6.73
CA SER A 458 61.67 5.92 -7.27
C SER A 458 60.35 5.65 -8.00
N LEU A 459 60.27 4.56 -8.78
CA LEU A 459 59.03 4.14 -9.42
C LEU A 459 58.01 3.60 -8.42
N LYS A 460 58.41 2.92 -7.35
CA LYS A 460 57.50 2.40 -6.33
C LYS A 460 56.85 3.54 -5.54
N GLY A 461 57.57 4.62 -5.25
CA GLY A 461 56.99 5.85 -4.69
C GLY A 461 55.97 6.50 -5.65
N ILE A 462 56.35 6.69 -6.91
CA ILE A 462 55.50 7.36 -7.92
C ILE A 462 54.28 6.52 -8.34
N LEU A 463 54.39 5.19 -8.36
CA LEU A 463 53.32 4.30 -8.83
C LEU A 463 52.29 3.99 -7.75
N THR A 464 52.65 4.04 -6.47
CA THR A 464 51.69 3.76 -5.37
C THR A 464 50.70 4.92 -5.25
N ASP A 465 51.18 6.16 -5.27
CA ASP A 465 50.34 7.36 -5.21
C ASP A 465 49.47 7.52 -6.47
N LYS A 466 50.02 7.22 -7.65
CA LYS A 466 49.27 7.32 -8.92
C LYS A 466 48.23 6.21 -9.10
N ALA A 467 48.47 5.02 -8.53
CA ALA A 467 47.47 3.95 -8.55
C ALA A 467 46.29 4.29 -7.63
N ASP A 468 46.55 4.86 -6.45
CA ASP A 468 45.49 5.35 -5.56
C ASP A 468 44.70 6.49 -6.21
N LEU A 469 45.39 7.47 -6.80
CA LEU A 469 44.75 8.55 -7.57
C LEU A 469 43.92 8.02 -8.75
N LEU A 470 44.39 6.98 -9.45
CA LEU A 470 43.65 6.34 -10.55
C LEU A 470 42.37 5.68 -10.04
N LEU A 471 42.45 4.95 -8.93
CA LEU A 471 41.30 4.31 -8.32
C LEU A 471 40.30 5.37 -7.82
N ARG A 472 40.75 6.38 -7.07
CA ARG A 472 39.90 7.51 -6.63
C ARG A 472 39.24 8.23 -7.81
N ALA A 473 40.00 8.56 -8.84
CA ALA A 473 39.48 9.22 -10.03
C ALA A 473 38.51 8.32 -10.81
N ALA A 474 38.74 7.01 -10.86
CA ALA A 474 37.84 6.06 -11.50
C ALA A 474 36.49 5.99 -10.76
N MET A 475 36.51 6.14 -9.45
CA MET A 475 35.30 6.08 -8.62
C MET A 475 34.41 7.32 -8.84
N ASP A 476 35.03 8.47 -9.12
CA ASP A 476 34.34 9.70 -9.54
C ASP A 476 34.09 9.77 -11.06
N ASN A 477 34.67 8.88 -11.87
CA ASN A 477 34.57 8.90 -13.33
C ASN A 477 34.23 7.53 -13.91
N ARG A 478 32.94 7.32 -14.18
CA ARG A 478 32.40 6.06 -14.72
C ARG A 478 33.06 5.59 -16.01
N LYS A 479 33.49 6.51 -16.88
CA LYS A 479 34.21 6.13 -18.13
C LYS A 479 35.58 5.54 -17.80
N LEU A 480 36.27 6.13 -16.82
CA LEU A 480 37.56 5.64 -16.34
C LEU A 480 37.41 4.31 -15.60
N TYR A 481 36.37 4.16 -14.78
CA TYR A 481 36.04 2.88 -14.13
C TYR A 481 35.77 1.77 -15.14
N ASN A 482 34.93 2.02 -16.14
CA ASN A 482 34.63 1.06 -17.19
C ASN A 482 35.87 0.71 -18.03
N ALA A 483 36.76 1.68 -18.25
CA ALA A 483 38.03 1.43 -18.92
C ALA A 483 38.94 0.49 -18.09
N LEU A 484 38.93 0.61 -16.75
CA LEU A 484 39.65 -0.31 -15.87
C LEU A 484 39.05 -1.72 -15.87
N LEU A 485 37.74 -1.86 -16.03
CA LEU A 485 37.04 -3.15 -16.13
C LEU A 485 37.10 -3.82 -17.51
N THR A 486 37.68 -3.17 -18.53
CA THR A 486 37.69 -3.71 -19.90
C THR A 486 38.66 -4.89 -20.05
N ALA A 487 38.13 -6.12 -20.04
CA ALA A 487 38.90 -7.36 -20.16
C ALA A 487 39.94 -7.35 -21.30
N ASN A 488 41.08 -8.01 -21.10
CA ASN A 488 42.09 -8.23 -22.15
C ASN A 488 41.57 -9.10 -23.31
N THR A 489 40.45 -9.80 -23.12
CA THR A 489 39.71 -10.58 -24.12
C THR A 489 38.58 -9.79 -24.79
N ALA A 490 38.31 -8.55 -24.38
CA ALA A 490 37.26 -7.72 -24.97
C ALA A 490 37.53 -7.42 -26.46
N PRO A 491 36.52 -7.09 -27.27
CA PRO A 491 36.72 -6.68 -28.66
C PRO A 491 37.77 -5.57 -28.80
N ILE A 492 38.62 -5.64 -29.83
CA ILE A 492 39.76 -4.71 -30.05
C ILE A 492 39.33 -3.24 -29.98
N LYS A 493 38.15 -2.91 -30.51
CA LYS A 493 37.59 -1.55 -30.45
C LYS A 493 37.39 -1.07 -29.01
N GLN A 494 36.84 -1.91 -28.13
CA GLN A 494 36.62 -1.59 -26.72
C GLN A 494 37.95 -1.43 -25.98
N GLN A 495 38.94 -2.29 -26.27
CA GLN A 495 40.28 -2.15 -25.71
C GLN A 495 40.94 -0.82 -26.13
N ALA A 496 40.78 -0.44 -27.41
CA ALA A 496 41.32 0.82 -27.93
C ALA A 496 40.63 2.05 -27.33
N ASP A 497 39.33 1.98 -27.08
CA ASP A 497 38.56 3.03 -26.39
C ASP A 497 38.99 3.14 -24.91
N ALA A 498 39.11 2.02 -24.20
CA ALA A 498 39.59 1.97 -22.82
C ALA A 498 41.02 2.52 -22.69
N ALA A 499 41.92 2.14 -23.60
CA ALA A 499 43.29 2.66 -23.66
C ALA A 499 43.30 4.18 -23.89
N ARG A 500 42.41 4.71 -24.74
CA ARG A 500 42.27 6.16 -24.95
C ARG A 500 41.84 6.89 -23.67
N VAL A 501 40.85 6.36 -22.95
CA VAL A 501 40.38 6.94 -21.69
C VAL A 501 41.48 6.92 -20.62
N LEU A 502 42.19 5.78 -20.46
CA LEU A 502 43.28 5.64 -19.50
C LEU A 502 44.46 6.56 -19.82
N ASN A 503 44.83 6.69 -21.10
CA ASN A 503 45.89 7.59 -21.54
C ASN A 503 45.51 9.06 -21.34
N ALA A 504 44.27 9.45 -21.65
CA ALA A 504 43.79 10.81 -21.43
C ALA A 504 43.84 11.20 -19.95
N TRP A 505 43.42 10.30 -19.06
CA TRP A 505 43.53 10.52 -17.62
C TRP A 505 45.00 10.64 -17.16
N ALA A 506 45.88 9.74 -17.60
CA ALA A 506 47.29 9.76 -17.21
C ALA A 506 48.02 11.04 -17.65
N LEU A 507 47.67 11.56 -18.84
CA LEU A 507 48.18 12.85 -19.33
C LEU A 507 47.64 14.03 -18.50
N GLY A 508 46.37 14.00 -18.11
CA GLY A 508 45.78 15.02 -17.25
C GLY A 508 46.48 15.13 -15.89
N VAL A 509 46.68 14.01 -15.21
CA VAL A 509 47.33 13.98 -13.89
C VAL A 509 48.80 14.39 -13.96
N THR A 510 49.51 14.05 -15.03
CA THR A 510 50.91 14.48 -15.21
C THR A 510 51.03 15.97 -15.52
N ALA A 511 50.10 16.54 -16.28
CA ALA A 511 50.04 17.98 -16.52
C ALA A 511 49.73 18.76 -15.22
N GLU A 512 48.80 18.27 -14.40
CA GLU A 512 48.45 18.88 -13.11
C GLU A 512 49.62 18.81 -12.10
N ALA A 513 50.31 17.67 -12.03
CA ALA A 513 51.51 17.53 -11.20
C ALA A 513 52.67 18.43 -11.67
N ALA A 514 52.84 18.62 -12.98
CA ALA A 514 53.83 19.54 -13.53
C ALA A 514 53.47 21.00 -13.22
N ASN A 515 52.19 21.36 -13.23
CA ASN A 515 51.73 22.71 -12.90
C ASN A 515 51.88 23.04 -11.41
N ASN A 516 51.68 22.04 -10.53
CA ASN A 516 51.86 22.19 -9.07
C ASN A 516 53.33 22.16 -8.62
N THR A 517 54.26 21.82 -9.51
CA THR A 517 55.72 21.80 -9.23
C THR A 517 56.48 22.92 -9.93
N ALA A 518 55.81 23.73 -10.74
CA ALA A 518 56.38 24.97 -11.25
C ALA A 518 56.62 25.91 -10.04
N PRO A 519 57.86 26.39 -9.83
CA PRO A 519 58.14 27.34 -8.76
C PRO A 519 57.29 28.60 -8.95
N ASP A 520 56.69 29.06 -7.86
CA ASP A 520 55.89 30.27 -7.82
C ASP A 520 56.83 31.48 -7.96
N ASP A 521 57.20 31.81 -9.20
CA ASP A 521 58.10 32.93 -9.56
C ASP A 521 57.44 34.32 -9.32
N THR A 522 56.53 34.44 -8.34
CA THR A 522 55.87 35.69 -7.94
C THR A 522 56.44 36.35 -6.67
N GLU A 523 57.46 35.79 -6.01
CA GLU A 523 58.29 36.55 -5.06
C GLU A 523 59.47 37.21 -5.79
N GLY A 524 59.17 38.26 -6.56
CA GLY A 524 60.21 38.94 -7.32
C GLY A 524 59.76 40.11 -8.19
N ARG A 525 58.76 40.90 -7.75
CA ARG A 525 58.56 42.29 -8.21
C ARG A 525 58.05 43.18 -7.10
#